data_AF-A0A5R2N8S8-F1
#
_entry.id   AF-A0A5R2N8S8-F1
#
_cell.length_a   1.000
_cell.length_b   1.000
_cell.length_c   1.000
_cell.angle_alpha   90.00
_cell.angle_beta   90.00
_cell.angle_gamma   90.00
#
_symmetry.space_group_name_H-M   'P 1'
#
loop_
_entity.id
_entity.type
_entity.pdbx_description
1 polymer ?
#
loop_
_entity_poly.entity_id
_entity_poly.type
_entity_poly.pdbx_seq_one_letter_code
_entity_poly.pdbx_strand_id
1 'polypeptide(L)'
;EHVGIFDQSSFAKYELSGPDAAKALDWICANDVSKPVGRLTYTQLLNTRGGIEADLTVSRLAEEKFYIVTGTGFRTHDASWISDHIGEGLDARLTDVTEDFGTLSLMGPRARDVLSAVTGSDVSNASFPFGHIREIVIAGHTVRALRVTYVGELGWELHVPIAATGEVFDALMAAGKEHDIRPVGYRALESLRLEKGYRAWGSDITPNDTPLEAGLGWAVKLRKHTDFVGRRALEKVGGASLKKRFAGFTVDDPEIVLLGRETDRK
;
A
#
# COMPACT_ATOMS: atom_id res chain seq x y z
N GLU A 1 21.21 4.57 0.39
CA GLU A 1 22.59 4.22 0.80
C GLU A 1 22.61 3.20 1.94
N HIS A 2 21.86 3.45 3.03
CA HIS A 2 21.80 2.58 4.21
C HIS A 2 20.42 1.88 4.34
N VAL A 3 19.84 1.90 5.53
CA VAL A 3 18.51 1.36 5.84
C VAL A 3 17.80 2.30 6.81
N GLY A 4 16.53 2.56 6.56
CA GLY A 4 15.65 3.36 7.40
C GLY A 4 14.52 2.51 7.95
N ILE A 5 14.09 2.82 9.17
CA ILE A 5 12.86 2.28 9.74
C ILE A 5 11.85 3.41 9.94
N PHE A 6 10.65 3.25 9.42
CA PHE A 6 9.55 4.21 9.54
C PHE A 6 8.46 3.59 10.41
N ASP A 7 7.95 4.34 11.37
CA ASP A 7 6.71 3.96 12.05
C ASP A 7 5.52 4.46 11.24
N GLN A 8 4.76 3.50 10.68
CA GLN A 8 3.55 3.73 9.92
C GLN A 8 2.35 3.02 10.57
N SER A 9 2.43 2.79 11.89
CA SER A 9 1.39 2.12 12.66
C SER A 9 0.01 2.80 12.55
N SER A 10 -0.02 4.07 12.15
CA SER A 10 -1.23 4.84 11.86
C SER A 10 -1.96 4.44 10.57
N PHE A 11 -1.45 3.51 9.76
CA PHE A 11 -2.21 2.93 8.66
C PHE A 11 -3.46 2.22 9.17
N ALA A 12 -4.55 2.35 8.42
CA ALA A 12 -5.76 1.59 8.68
C ALA A 12 -5.66 0.22 8.01
N LYS A 13 -6.16 -0.80 8.72
CA LYS A 13 -5.91 -2.21 8.40
C LYS A 13 -7.22 -2.96 8.57
N TYR A 14 -7.61 -3.71 7.55
CA TYR A 14 -8.84 -4.51 7.58
C TYR A 14 -8.57 -5.94 7.18
N GLU A 15 -9.37 -6.86 7.71
CA GLU A 15 -9.50 -8.23 7.22
C GLU A 15 -10.87 -8.38 6.57
N LEU A 16 -10.89 -8.78 5.30
CA LEU A 16 -12.11 -9.21 4.63
C LEU A 16 -12.10 -10.74 4.54
N SER A 17 -13.06 -11.38 5.20
CA SER A 17 -13.14 -12.83 5.29
C SER A 17 -14.51 -13.37 4.89
N GLY A 18 -14.55 -14.59 4.35
CA GLY A 18 -15.78 -15.29 3.99
C GLY A 18 -15.69 -15.89 2.57
N PRO A 19 -16.55 -16.86 2.25
CA PRO A 19 -16.49 -17.57 0.96
C PRO A 19 -16.71 -16.65 -0.24
N ASP A 20 -17.42 -15.53 -0.07
CA ASP A 20 -17.63 -14.53 -1.14
C ASP A 20 -16.62 -13.36 -1.09
N ALA A 21 -15.62 -13.37 -0.20
CA ALA A 21 -14.70 -12.24 -0.04
C ALA A 21 -13.95 -11.89 -1.34
N ALA A 22 -13.51 -12.91 -2.09
CA ALA A 22 -12.85 -12.70 -3.39
C ALA A 22 -13.80 -12.06 -4.41
N LYS A 23 -15.06 -12.50 -4.45
CA LYS A 23 -16.10 -11.99 -5.34
C LYS A 23 -16.48 -10.54 -5.01
N ALA A 24 -16.59 -10.22 -3.72
CA ALA A 24 -16.79 -8.84 -3.27
C ALA A 24 -15.62 -7.94 -3.71
N LEU A 25 -14.37 -8.38 -3.50
CA LEU A 25 -13.20 -7.62 -3.90
C LEU A 25 -13.02 -7.50 -5.41
N ASP A 26 -13.47 -8.48 -6.20
CA ASP A 26 -13.48 -8.37 -7.65
C ASP A 26 -14.32 -7.20 -8.15
N TRP A 27 -15.46 -6.95 -7.50
CA TRP A 27 -16.32 -5.80 -7.78
C TRP A 27 -15.75 -4.49 -7.26
N ILE A 28 -15.17 -4.50 -6.06
CA ILE A 28 -14.70 -3.30 -5.35
C ILE A 28 -13.37 -2.78 -5.93
N CYS A 29 -12.43 -3.68 -6.27
CA CYS A 29 -11.07 -3.34 -6.67
C CYS A 29 -10.93 -3.19 -8.20
N ALA A 30 -10.26 -2.11 -8.63
CA ALA A 30 -9.93 -1.89 -10.04
C ALA A 30 -8.84 -2.82 -10.59
N ASN A 31 -7.95 -3.33 -9.73
CA ASN A 31 -6.94 -4.34 -10.09
C ASN A 31 -7.47 -5.77 -9.91
N ASP A 32 -6.67 -6.75 -10.32
CA ASP A 32 -6.88 -8.16 -10.00
C ASP A 32 -6.20 -8.52 -8.66
N VAL A 33 -7.02 -8.69 -7.63
CA VAL A 33 -6.62 -9.10 -6.28
C VAL A 33 -6.89 -10.58 -6.01
N SER A 34 -7.48 -11.30 -6.96
CA SER A 34 -7.81 -12.74 -6.89
C SER A 34 -6.61 -13.67 -7.10
N LYS A 35 -5.40 -13.10 -7.13
CA LYS A 35 -4.12 -13.82 -7.28
C LYS A 35 -3.96 -14.91 -6.21
N PRO A 36 -3.01 -15.85 -6.39
CA PRO A 36 -2.75 -16.90 -5.40
C PRO A 36 -2.50 -16.37 -3.99
N VAL A 37 -2.75 -17.21 -2.98
CA VAL A 37 -2.43 -16.92 -1.57
C VAL A 37 -0.96 -16.52 -1.42
N GLY A 38 -0.70 -15.53 -0.56
CA GLY A 38 0.63 -14.94 -0.37
C GLY A 38 0.94 -13.79 -1.33
N ARG A 39 0.03 -13.41 -2.22
CA ARG A 39 0.21 -12.28 -3.15
C ARG A 39 -0.36 -10.98 -2.58
N LEU A 40 0.36 -9.90 -2.83
CA LEU A 40 -0.02 -8.52 -2.55
C LEU A 40 -0.27 -7.78 -3.86
N THR A 41 -1.33 -7.00 -3.91
CA THR A 41 -1.71 -6.18 -5.07
C THR A 41 -2.03 -4.76 -4.65
N TYR A 42 -1.36 -3.80 -5.28
CA TYR A 42 -1.74 -2.38 -5.25
C TYR A 42 -2.95 -2.15 -6.15
N THR A 43 -3.99 -1.49 -5.64
CA THR A 43 -5.24 -1.25 -6.36
C THR A 43 -5.92 0.03 -5.88
N GLN A 44 -6.70 0.63 -6.78
CA GLN A 44 -7.63 1.70 -6.43
C GLN A 44 -9.02 1.15 -6.20
N LEU A 45 -9.78 1.83 -5.34
CA LEU A 45 -11.25 1.77 -5.30
C LEU A 45 -11.77 2.98 -6.05
N LEU A 46 -12.76 2.78 -6.92
CA LEU A 46 -13.25 3.85 -7.80
C LEU A 46 -14.73 4.10 -7.57
N ASN A 47 -15.17 5.34 -7.85
CA ASN A 47 -16.59 5.65 -7.96
C ASN A 47 -17.15 5.35 -9.36
N THR A 48 -18.46 5.50 -9.50
CA THR A 48 -19.19 5.27 -10.76
C THR A 48 -18.77 6.20 -11.92
N ARG A 49 -18.09 7.32 -11.62
CA ARG A 49 -17.49 8.23 -12.62
C ARG A 49 -16.06 7.84 -12.99
N GLY A 50 -15.50 6.79 -12.38
CA GLY A 50 -14.12 6.33 -12.58
C GLY A 50 -13.08 7.13 -11.80
N GLY A 51 -13.49 8.00 -10.89
CA GLY A 51 -12.60 8.74 -10.00
C GLY A 51 -12.14 7.91 -8.81
N ILE A 52 -10.97 8.23 -8.25
CA ILE A 52 -10.31 7.43 -7.21
C ILE A 52 -10.87 7.77 -5.82
N GLU A 53 -11.55 6.82 -5.19
CA GLU A 53 -12.09 6.93 -3.83
C GLU A 53 -11.12 6.40 -2.77
N ALA A 54 -10.26 5.44 -3.12
CA ALA A 54 -9.17 5.02 -2.23
C ALA A 54 -8.01 4.47 -3.04
N ASP A 55 -6.80 4.56 -2.47
CA ASP A 55 -5.57 4.01 -3.02
C ASP A 55 -4.87 3.14 -1.97
N LEU A 56 -4.86 1.83 -2.18
CA LEU A 56 -4.58 0.88 -1.10
C LEU A 56 -3.88 -0.40 -1.62
N THR A 57 -3.49 -1.26 -0.69
CA THR A 57 -3.01 -2.61 -1.01
C THR A 57 -3.93 -3.68 -0.47
N VAL A 58 -4.07 -4.76 -1.23
CA VAL A 58 -4.83 -5.96 -0.87
C VAL A 58 -3.91 -7.16 -0.95
N SER A 59 -3.78 -7.89 0.14
CA SER A 59 -3.00 -9.12 0.26
C SER A 59 -3.91 -10.32 0.49
N ARG A 60 -3.71 -11.41 -0.23
CA ARG A 60 -4.49 -12.65 -0.02
C ARG A 60 -3.79 -13.53 1.01
N LEU A 61 -4.35 -13.63 2.22
CA LEU A 61 -3.79 -14.39 3.33
C LEU A 61 -4.16 -15.88 3.28
N ALA A 62 -5.38 -16.17 2.84
CA ALA A 62 -5.89 -17.52 2.63
C ALA A 62 -6.91 -17.51 1.48
N GLU A 63 -7.49 -18.66 1.14
CA GLU A 63 -8.46 -18.78 0.06
C GLU A 63 -9.62 -17.77 0.21
N GLU A 64 -10.13 -17.63 1.43
CA GLU A 64 -11.29 -16.82 1.82
C GLU A 64 -10.91 -15.67 2.77
N LYS A 65 -9.63 -15.28 2.82
CA LYS A 65 -9.15 -14.25 3.75
C LYS A 65 -8.20 -13.27 3.07
N PHE A 66 -8.55 -11.99 3.13
CA PHE A 66 -7.78 -10.89 2.56
C PHE A 66 -7.42 -9.87 3.64
N TYR A 67 -6.27 -9.23 3.46
CA TYR A 67 -5.75 -8.17 4.31
C TYR A 67 -5.61 -6.90 3.50
N ILE A 68 -6.25 -5.84 3.95
CA ILE A 68 -6.35 -4.57 3.25
C ILE A 68 -5.63 -3.52 4.09
N VAL A 69 -4.71 -2.78 3.47
CA VAL A 69 -3.95 -1.72 4.14
C VAL A 69 -4.19 -0.43 3.36
N THR A 70 -4.69 0.59 4.06
CA THR A 70 -4.94 1.92 3.51
C THR A 70 -4.26 3.02 4.31
N GLY A 71 -4.20 4.21 3.72
CA GLY A 71 -3.52 5.38 4.25
C GLY A 71 -4.07 5.87 5.58
N THR A 72 -3.21 6.55 6.33
CA THR A 72 -3.58 7.22 7.58
C THR A 72 -4.63 8.30 7.34
N GLY A 73 -5.62 8.38 8.23
CA GLY A 73 -6.67 9.40 8.17
C GLY A 73 -7.90 9.01 7.34
N PHE A 74 -7.87 7.86 6.65
CA PHE A 74 -8.98 7.40 5.80
C PHE A 74 -9.71 6.17 6.34
N ARG A 75 -9.43 5.80 7.60
CA ARG A 75 -9.96 4.60 8.28
C ARG A 75 -11.49 4.45 8.15
N THR A 76 -12.25 5.47 8.51
CA THR A 76 -13.72 5.41 8.48
C THR A 76 -14.26 5.51 7.07
N HIS A 77 -13.64 6.35 6.25
CA HIS A 77 -14.02 6.55 4.85
C HIS A 77 -13.93 5.24 4.06
N ASP A 78 -12.77 4.60 4.08
CA ASP A 78 -12.51 3.41 3.29
C ASP A 78 -13.28 2.20 3.82
N ALA A 79 -13.43 2.07 5.13
CA ALA A 79 -14.25 1.02 5.73
C ALA A 79 -15.72 1.13 5.32
N SER A 80 -16.28 2.35 5.32
CA SER A 80 -17.65 2.59 4.85
C SER A 80 -17.75 2.26 3.37
N TRP A 81 -16.84 2.79 2.54
CA TRP A 81 -16.85 2.55 1.10
C TRP A 81 -16.79 1.05 0.77
N ILE A 82 -15.89 0.30 1.40
CA ILE A 82 -15.78 -1.15 1.19
C ILE A 82 -17.08 -1.83 1.63
N SER A 83 -17.59 -1.53 2.83
CA SER A 83 -18.79 -2.16 3.38
C SER A 83 -20.04 -1.92 2.53
N ASP A 84 -20.24 -0.69 2.06
CA ASP A 84 -21.38 -0.29 1.21
C ASP A 84 -21.35 -0.96 -0.17
N HIS A 85 -20.19 -1.46 -0.59
CA HIS A 85 -20.00 -2.12 -1.88
C HIS A 85 -19.82 -3.64 -1.76
N ILE A 86 -19.89 -4.21 -0.56
CA ILE A 86 -20.10 -5.65 -0.41
C ILE A 86 -21.53 -5.94 -0.91
N GLY A 87 -21.63 -6.70 -2.01
CA GLY A 87 -22.92 -6.97 -2.65
C GLY A 87 -23.93 -7.63 -1.71
N GLU A 88 -25.21 -7.28 -1.87
CA GLU A 88 -26.29 -7.88 -1.09
C GLU A 88 -26.29 -9.41 -1.23
N GLY A 89 -26.36 -10.10 -0.09
CA GLY A 89 -26.39 -11.56 -0.03
C GLY A 89 -25.03 -12.26 -0.19
N LEU A 90 -23.92 -11.52 -0.34
CA LEU A 90 -22.58 -12.10 -0.27
C LEU A 90 -22.18 -12.40 1.17
N ASP A 91 -21.61 -13.58 1.41
CA ASP A 91 -20.99 -13.92 2.69
C ASP A 91 -19.53 -13.44 2.71
N ALA A 92 -19.38 -12.14 3.00
CA ALA A 92 -18.10 -11.48 3.20
C ALA A 92 -18.21 -10.48 4.34
N ARG A 93 -17.32 -10.58 5.33
CA ARG A 93 -17.29 -9.74 6.53
C ARG A 93 -16.01 -8.93 6.57
N LEU A 94 -16.16 -7.61 6.60
CA LEU A 94 -15.07 -6.68 6.86
C LEU A 94 -14.88 -6.52 8.36
N THR A 95 -13.67 -6.77 8.85
CA THR A 95 -13.26 -6.55 10.24
C THR A 95 -12.14 -5.53 10.26
N ASP A 96 -12.30 -4.48 11.06
CA ASP A 96 -11.25 -3.51 11.30
C ASP A 96 -10.27 -4.05 12.35
N VAL A 97 -9.01 -4.23 11.93
CA VAL A 97 -7.91 -4.77 12.74
C VAL A 97 -6.79 -3.72 12.88
N THR A 98 -7.14 -2.44 12.72
CA THR A 98 -6.17 -1.33 12.74
C THR A 98 -5.37 -1.28 14.03
N GLU A 99 -6.03 -1.56 15.16
CA GLU A 99 -5.46 -1.50 16.51
C GLU A 99 -4.78 -2.82 16.93
N ASP A 100 -4.98 -3.90 16.17
CA ASP A 100 -4.35 -5.19 16.47
C ASP A 100 -2.89 -5.22 16.01
N PHE A 101 -2.52 -4.34 15.05
CA PHE A 101 -1.20 -4.34 14.43
C PHE A 101 -0.56 -2.94 14.39
N GLY A 102 0.71 -2.87 14.82
CA GLY A 102 1.63 -1.80 14.43
C GLY A 102 2.23 -2.08 13.05
N THR A 103 2.83 -1.06 12.42
CA THR A 103 3.48 -1.19 11.11
C THR A 103 4.85 -0.51 11.14
N LEU A 104 5.91 -1.30 11.02
CA LEU A 104 7.29 -0.84 10.91
C LEU A 104 7.81 -1.09 9.49
N SER A 105 8.08 -0.03 8.75
CA SER A 105 8.58 -0.15 7.38
C SER A 105 10.10 -0.10 7.37
N LEU A 106 10.73 -1.22 7.01
CA LEU A 106 12.18 -1.36 6.90
C LEU A 106 12.59 -1.24 5.44
N MET A 107 13.21 -0.11 5.07
CA MET A 107 13.46 0.24 3.67
C MET A 107 14.90 0.68 3.43
N GLY A 108 15.44 0.36 2.25
CA GLY A 108 16.79 0.71 1.81
C GLY A 108 17.57 -0.50 1.30
N PRO A 109 18.70 -0.28 0.60
CA PRO A 109 19.52 -1.36 0.04
C PRO A 109 20.00 -2.39 1.08
N ARG A 110 20.16 -1.98 2.36
CA ARG A 110 20.57 -2.89 3.45
C ARG A 110 19.41 -3.52 4.21
N ALA A 111 18.15 -3.27 3.83
CA ALA A 111 16.96 -3.78 4.53
C ALA A 111 16.92 -5.31 4.61
N ARG A 112 17.37 -6.01 3.55
CA ARG A 112 17.41 -7.48 3.57
C ARG A 112 18.42 -7.99 4.59
N ASP A 113 19.58 -7.36 4.69
CA ASP A 113 20.66 -7.82 5.58
C ASP A 113 20.19 -7.73 7.03
N VAL A 114 19.57 -6.60 7.40
CA VAL A 114 18.94 -6.42 8.72
C VAL A 114 17.84 -7.45 8.97
N LEU A 115 16.92 -7.63 8.02
CA LEU A 115 15.81 -8.55 8.20
C LEU A 115 16.29 -10.00 8.36
N SER A 116 17.29 -10.41 7.59
CA SER A 116 17.88 -11.75 7.62
C SER A 116 18.59 -12.06 8.94
N ALA A 117 19.12 -11.03 9.62
CA ALA A 117 19.76 -11.19 10.92
C ALA A 117 18.78 -11.42 12.07
N VAL A 118 17.50 -11.07 11.91
CA VAL A 118 16.49 -11.14 12.99
C VAL A 118 15.41 -12.19 12.76
N THR A 119 15.43 -12.90 11.62
CA THR A 119 14.46 -13.93 11.28
C THR A 119 15.12 -15.20 10.75
N GLY A 120 14.54 -16.36 11.07
CA GLY A 120 14.95 -17.65 10.49
C GLY A 120 14.34 -17.91 9.10
N SER A 121 13.43 -17.06 8.62
CA SER A 121 12.79 -17.21 7.32
C SER A 121 13.70 -16.78 6.17
N ASP A 122 13.62 -17.47 5.03
CA ASP A 122 14.34 -17.07 3.82
C ASP A 122 13.67 -15.83 3.17
N VAL A 123 14.34 -14.68 3.32
CA VAL A 123 13.93 -13.37 2.77
C VAL A 123 14.72 -12.98 1.51
N SER A 124 15.34 -13.96 0.84
CA SER A 124 16.01 -13.78 -0.44
C SER A 124 15.03 -13.35 -1.55
N ASN A 125 15.57 -12.84 -2.66
CA ASN A 125 14.76 -12.43 -3.80
C ASN A 125 13.95 -13.56 -4.43
N ALA A 126 14.54 -14.75 -4.51
CA ALA A 126 13.90 -15.92 -5.10
C ALA A 126 12.78 -16.44 -4.21
N SER A 127 13.05 -16.53 -2.91
CA SER A 127 12.09 -17.07 -1.95
C SER A 127 10.99 -16.07 -1.62
N PHE A 128 11.28 -14.78 -1.48
CA PHE A 128 10.28 -13.78 -1.11
C PHE A 128 10.23 -12.62 -2.11
N PRO A 129 9.67 -12.78 -3.33
CA PRO A 129 9.68 -11.75 -4.38
C PRO A 129 8.78 -10.55 -4.06
N PHE A 130 8.99 -9.42 -4.75
CA PHE A 130 8.14 -8.23 -4.62
C PHE A 130 6.65 -8.53 -4.88
N GLY A 131 5.75 -7.83 -4.18
CA GLY A 131 4.31 -8.07 -4.26
C GLY A 131 3.88 -9.39 -3.62
N HIS A 132 4.59 -9.83 -2.59
CA HIS A 132 4.18 -10.95 -1.74
C HIS A 132 4.01 -10.51 -0.30
N ILE A 133 3.24 -11.31 0.43
CA ILE A 133 3.10 -11.26 1.88
C ILE A 133 3.50 -12.62 2.45
N ARG A 134 4.16 -12.62 3.62
CA ARG A 134 4.48 -13.83 4.38
C ARG A 134 4.42 -13.55 5.87
N GLU A 135 4.10 -14.57 6.63
CA GLU A 135 4.34 -14.56 8.07
C GLU A 135 5.77 -15.03 8.33
N ILE A 136 6.50 -14.24 9.11
CA ILE A 136 7.88 -14.51 9.55
C ILE A 136 7.96 -14.32 11.07
N VAL A 137 8.99 -14.86 11.71
CA VAL A 137 9.20 -14.68 13.15
C VAL A 137 10.33 -13.67 13.37
N ILE A 138 10.07 -12.64 14.19
CA ILE A 138 11.08 -11.67 14.64
C ILE A 138 10.93 -11.51 16.15
N ALA A 139 12.02 -11.64 16.90
CA ALA A 139 12.03 -11.55 18.37
C ALA A 139 10.99 -12.48 19.04
N GLY A 140 10.69 -13.63 18.44
CA GLY A 140 9.70 -14.60 18.96
C GLY A 140 8.24 -14.29 18.59
N HIS A 141 7.97 -13.20 17.86
CA HIS A 141 6.63 -12.80 17.46
C HIS A 141 6.37 -13.09 15.98
N THR A 142 5.16 -13.56 15.66
CA THR A 142 4.71 -13.73 14.27
C THR A 142 4.36 -12.37 13.67
N VAL A 143 5.08 -11.99 12.63
CA VAL A 143 4.97 -10.71 11.93
C VAL A 143 4.53 -10.96 10.49
N ARG A 144 3.55 -10.20 10.00
CA ARG A 144 3.18 -10.18 8.58
C ARG A 144 4.13 -9.23 7.85
N ALA A 145 5.07 -9.80 7.11
CA ALA A 145 5.96 -9.04 6.24
C ALA A 145 5.32 -8.87 4.86
N LEU A 146 5.16 -7.64 4.40
CA LEU A 146 4.64 -7.29 3.08
C LEU A 146 5.82 -6.74 2.28
N ARG A 147 6.22 -7.43 1.20
CA ARG A 147 7.31 -6.96 0.34
C ARG A 147 6.78 -5.94 -0.67
N VAL A 148 6.64 -4.71 -0.19
CA VAL A 148 6.13 -3.51 -0.89
C VAL A 148 6.96 -2.30 -0.45
N THR A 149 6.84 -1.16 -1.13
CA THR A 149 7.60 0.05 -0.79
C THR A 149 6.83 1.31 -1.20
N TYR A 150 6.91 2.33 -0.35
CA TYR A 150 6.47 3.70 -0.67
C TYR A 150 7.64 4.68 -0.86
N VAL A 151 8.88 4.19 -0.75
CA VAL A 151 10.11 4.98 -1.01
C VAL A 151 10.83 4.53 -2.28
N GLY A 152 10.30 3.51 -2.97
CA GLY A 152 10.84 2.94 -4.21
C GLY A 152 12.15 2.16 -4.08
N GLU A 153 12.62 1.96 -2.84
CA GLU A 153 13.77 1.13 -2.51
C GLU A 153 13.35 -0.25 -2.01
N LEU A 154 14.29 -1.19 -1.97
CA LEU A 154 14.09 -2.51 -1.36
C LEU A 154 13.58 -2.38 0.07
N GLY A 155 12.56 -3.15 0.44
CA GLY A 155 12.14 -3.22 1.82
C GLY A 155 10.86 -4.01 2.04
N TRP A 156 10.37 -3.92 3.28
CA TRP A 156 9.15 -4.56 3.76
C TRP A 156 8.39 -3.63 4.69
N GLU A 157 7.06 -3.65 4.59
CA GLU A 157 6.18 -3.22 5.67
C GLU A 157 5.99 -4.40 6.61
N LEU A 158 6.39 -4.25 7.88
CA LEU A 158 6.30 -5.28 8.91
C LEU A 158 5.09 -4.97 9.80
N HIS A 159 4.01 -5.74 9.61
CA HIS A 159 2.80 -5.62 10.39
C HIS A 159 2.90 -6.53 11.61
N VAL A 160 3.14 -5.91 12.76
CA VAL A 160 3.53 -6.55 14.02
C VAL A 160 2.32 -6.52 14.98
N PRO A 161 2.01 -7.59 15.73
CA PRO A 161 1.05 -7.51 16.83
C PRO A 161 1.35 -6.28 17.70
N ILE A 162 0.36 -5.42 17.96
CA ILE A 162 0.61 -4.07 18.49
C ILE A 162 1.48 -4.08 19.75
N ALA A 163 1.23 -5.03 20.66
CA ALA A 163 1.96 -5.19 21.92
C ALA A 163 3.45 -5.56 21.74
N ALA A 164 3.81 -6.20 20.62
CA ALA A 164 5.17 -6.63 20.31
C ALA A 164 5.97 -5.58 19.50
N THR A 165 5.36 -4.45 19.15
CA THR A 165 5.97 -3.45 18.24
C THR A 165 7.30 -2.92 18.78
N GLY A 166 7.40 -2.67 20.09
CA GLY A 166 8.64 -2.22 20.73
C GLY A 166 9.77 -3.26 20.65
N GLU A 167 9.48 -4.51 21.00
CA GLU A 167 10.47 -5.59 20.95
C GLU A 167 10.98 -5.86 19.53
N VAL A 168 10.08 -5.83 18.54
CA VAL A 168 10.46 -5.99 17.13
C VAL A 168 11.28 -4.79 16.63
N PHE A 169 10.90 -3.56 17.01
CA PHE A 169 11.67 -2.36 16.69
C PHE A 169 13.10 -2.44 17.26
N ASP A 170 13.24 -2.79 18.54
CA ASP A 170 14.54 -2.89 19.20
C ASP A 170 15.42 -3.97 18.56
N ALA A 171 14.85 -5.12 18.19
CA ALA A 171 15.56 -6.18 17.48
C ALA A 171 16.09 -5.72 16.12
N LEU A 172 15.26 -5.02 15.33
CA LEU A 172 15.64 -4.46 14.03
C LEU A 172 16.73 -3.39 14.17
N MET A 173 16.60 -2.48 15.14
CA MET A 173 17.58 -1.43 15.40
C MET A 173 18.93 -2.01 15.85
N ALA A 174 18.92 -3.03 16.71
CA ALA A 174 20.13 -3.70 17.16
C ALA A 174 20.85 -4.39 16.01
N ALA A 175 20.14 -5.16 15.18
CA ALA A 175 20.71 -5.85 14.03
C ALA A 175 21.18 -4.89 12.93
N GLY A 176 20.48 -3.77 12.73
CA GLY A 176 20.84 -2.79 11.70
C GLY A 176 21.96 -1.85 12.07
N LYS A 177 22.50 -1.91 13.29
CA LYS A 177 23.56 -0.99 13.76
C LYS A 177 24.80 -1.00 12.85
N GLU A 178 25.23 -2.17 12.38
CA GLU A 178 26.36 -2.31 11.45
C GLU A 178 26.07 -1.79 10.03
N HIS A 179 24.81 -1.46 9.73
CA HIS A 179 24.36 -0.94 8.45
C HIS A 179 23.92 0.53 8.54
N ASP A 180 24.18 1.18 9.68
CA ASP A 180 23.76 2.55 9.98
C ASP A 180 22.24 2.72 9.84
N ILE A 181 21.48 1.80 10.46
CA ILE A 181 20.03 1.91 10.53
C ILE A 181 19.62 3.16 11.29
N ARG A 182 18.62 3.87 10.77
CA ARG A 182 18.08 5.08 11.40
C ARG A 182 16.56 5.08 11.42
N PRO A 183 15.93 5.59 12.49
CA PRO A 183 14.52 5.95 12.43
C PRO A 183 14.34 7.12 11.46
N VAL A 184 13.30 7.05 10.63
CA VAL A 184 13.01 8.04 9.60
C VAL A 184 11.56 8.52 9.73
N GLY A 185 11.39 9.84 9.69
CA GLY A 185 10.08 10.48 9.83
C GLY A 185 9.35 10.73 8.50
N TYR A 186 8.07 11.11 8.60
CA TYR A 186 7.19 11.35 7.45
C TYR A 186 7.67 12.44 6.47
N ARG A 187 8.46 13.43 6.92
CA ARG A 187 9.00 14.45 6.01
C ARG A 187 9.98 13.85 4.99
N ALA A 188 10.86 12.95 5.43
CA ALA A 188 11.76 12.26 4.52
C ALA A 188 11.00 11.25 3.65
N LEU A 189 9.99 10.57 4.20
CA LEU A 189 9.09 9.71 3.44
C LEU A 189 8.42 10.47 2.28
N GLU A 190 7.97 11.71 2.53
CA GLU A 190 7.34 12.55 1.53
C GLU A 190 8.30 12.95 0.39
N SER A 191 9.54 13.31 0.70
CA SER A 191 10.55 13.56 -0.34
C SER A 191 10.83 12.30 -1.17
N LEU A 192 11.03 11.16 -0.51
CA LEU A 192 11.34 9.88 -1.18
C LEU A 192 10.22 9.43 -2.10
N ARG A 193 8.96 9.50 -1.66
CA ARG A 193 7.82 9.09 -2.49
C ARG A 193 7.64 10.02 -3.69
N LEU A 194 7.93 11.32 -3.54
CA LEU A 194 7.87 12.31 -4.63
C LEU A 194 8.93 12.04 -5.71
N GLU A 195 10.16 11.70 -5.32
CA GLU A 195 11.23 11.31 -6.27
C GLU A 195 10.86 10.09 -7.12
N LYS A 196 10.07 9.17 -6.56
CA LYS A 196 9.53 8.00 -7.28
C LYS A 196 8.24 8.31 -8.04
N GLY A 197 7.71 9.52 -7.89
CA GLY A 197 6.43 9.94 -8.43
C GLY A 197 5.24 9.17 -7.85
N TYR A 198 5.32 8.64 -6.63
CA TYR A 198 4.17 7.97 -6.03
C TYR A 198 3.13 8.98 -5.59
N ARG A 199 1.85 8.60 -5.72
CA ARG A 199 0.70 9.45 -5.40
C ARG A 199 0.28 9.21 -3.95
N ALA A 200 -0.26 10.25 -3.32
CA ALA A 200 -0.90 10.23 -2.03
C ALA A 200 -2.38 10.60 -2.20
N TRP A 201 -3.27 9.72 -1.74
CA TRP A 201 -4.71 9.99 -1.77
C TRP A 201 -5.06 11.15 -0.82
N GLY A 202 -5.94 12.04 -1.29
CA GLY A 202 -6.30 13.28 -0.59
C GLY A 202 -5.33 14.45 -0.82
N SER A 203 -4.22 14.24 -1.51
CA SER A 203 -3.28 15.29 -1.93
C SER A 203 -3.11 15.31 -3.45
N ASP A 204 -2.55 14.24 -4.02
CA ASP A 204 -2.22 14.19 -5.45
C ASP A 204 -3.35 13.62 -6.31
N ILE A 205 -4.17 12.78 -5.69
CA ILE A 205 -5.32 12.11 -6.30
C ILE A 205 -6.52 12.20 -5.37
N THR A 206 -7.69 12.40 -5.97
CA THR A 206 -8.97 12.60 -5.29
C THR A 206 -10.09 11.86 -6.04
N PRO A 207 -11.33 11.87 -5.50
CA PRO A 207 -12.51 11.35 -6.21
C PRO A 207 -12.82 12.02 -7.56
N ASN A 208 -12.14 13.12 -7.89
CA ASN A 208 -12.27 13.85 -9.15
C ASN A 208 -11.17 13.50 -10.17
N ASP A 209 -10.21 12.66 -9.80
CA ASP A 209 -9.10 12.23 -10.66
C ASP A 209 -9.27 10.78 -11.05
N THR A 210 -9.18 10.48 -12.35
CA THR A 210 -9.19 9.10 -12.82
C THR A 210 -7.79 8.49 -12.73
N PRO A 211 -7.66 7.15 -12.60
CA PRO A 211 -6.36 6.48 -12.68
C PRO A 211 -5.60 6.77 -13.97
N LEU A 212 -6.29 7.03 -15.08
CA LEU A 212 -5.65 7.36 -16.35
C LEU A 212 -4.98 8.74 -16.31
N GLU A 213 -5.70 9.76 -15.83
CA GLU A 213 -5.16 11.12 -15.65
C GLU A 213 -4.04 11.15 -14.61
N ALA A 214 -4.19 10.34 -13.55
CA ALA A 214 -3.20 10.19 -12.52
C ALA A 214 -1.98 9.39 -12.95
N GLY A 215 -1.91 8.80 -14.16
CA GLY A 215 -0.78 7.96 -14.59
C GLY A 215 -0.71 6.59 -13.88
N LEU A 216 -1.80 6.17 -13.25
CA LEU A 216 -1.97 4.91 -12.51
C LEU A 216 -2.75 3.85 -13.30
N GLY A 217 -3.00 4.08 -14.60
CA GLY A 217 -3.77 3.16 -15.45
C GLY A 217 -3.22 1.71 -15.48
N TRP A 218 -1.94 1.51 -15.19
CA TRP A 218 -1.33 0.17 -15.07
C TRP A 218 -1.91 -0.67 -13.93
N ALA A 219 -2.43 -0.02 -12.88
CA ALA A 219 -3.08 -0.65 -11.73
C ALA A 219 -4.57 -0.97 -11.99
N VAL A 220 -5.13 -0.55 -13.13
CA VAL A 220 -6.52 -0.86 -13.51
C VAL A 220 -6.56 -1.99 -14.53
N LYS A 221 -7.30 -3.06 -14.23
CA LYS A 221 -7.43 -4.23 -15.13
C LYS A 221 -8.74 -4.17 -15.91
N LEU A 222 -8.82 -3.24 -16.86
CA LEU A 222 -9.97 -3.11 -17.79
C LEU A 222 -10.26 -4.38 -18.61
N ARG A 223 -9.28 -5.28 -18.75
CA ARG A 223 -9.42 -6.53 -19.51
C ARG A 223 -9.75 -7.75 -18.65
N LYS A 224 -9.93 -7.61 -17.32
CA LYS A 224 -10.31 -8.74 -16.47
C LYS A 224 -11.75 -9.18 -16.80
N HIS A 225 -12.04 -10.46 -16.57
CA HIS A 225 -13.33 -11.07 -16.91
C HIS A 225 -14.47 -10.64 -15.97
N THR A 226 -14.14 -10.03 -14.83
CA THR A 226 -15.07 -9.52 -13.83
C THR A 226 -15.31 -8.02 -13.99
N ASP A 227 -16.56 -7.57 -13.79
CA ASP A 227 -16.89 -6.14 -13.74
C ASP A 227 -16.43 -5.54 -12.40
N PHE A 228 -16.20 -4.24 -12.36
CA PHE A 228 -15.83 -3.51 -11.14
C PHE A 228 -16.37 -2.08 -11.17
N VAL A 229 -16.54 -1.48 -9.99
CA VAL A 229 -17.06 -0.11 -9.87
C VAL A 229 -16.17 0.85 -10.67
N GLY A 230 -16.79 1.68 -11.52
CA GLY A 230 -16.07 2.67 -12.34
C GLY A 230 -15.50 2.15 -13.66
N ARG A 231 -15.50 0.83 -13.92
CA ARG A 231 -15.01 0.25 -15.18
C ARG A 231 -15.61 0.91 -16.42
N ARG A 232 -16.95 0.99 -16.48
CA ARG A 232 -17.69 1.56 -17.62
C ARG A 232 -17.33 3.02 -17.89
N ALA A 233 -17.03 3.79 -16.86
CA ALA A 233 -16.59 5.17 -17.02
C ALA A 233 -15.18 5.23 -17.61
N LEU A 234 -14.26 4.41 -17.11
CA LEU A 234 -12.89 4.33 -17.63
C LEU A 234 -12.81 3.80 -19.06
N GLU A 235 -13.66 2.84 -19.45
CA GLU A 235 -13.73 2.34 -20.83
C GLU A 235 -14.14 3.43 -21.83
N LYS A 236 -15.05 4.34 -21.42
CA LYS A 236 -15.44 5.51 -22.24
C LYS A 236 -14.29 6.51 -22.40
N VAL A 237 -13.47 6.67 -21.36
CA VAL A 237 -12.31 7.59 -21.38
C VAL A 237 -11.13 7.01 -22.12
N GLY A 238 -10.93 5.69 -22.10
CA GLY A 238 -9.77 5.00 -22.68
C GLY A 238 -9.58 5.18 -24.20
N GLY A 239 -10.58 5.67 -24.92
CA GLY A 239 -10.49 6.04 -26.34
C GLY A 239 -10.38 7.54 -26.62
N ALA A 240 -10.46 8.40 -25.60
CA ALA A 240 -10.43 9.85 -25.72
C ALA A 240 -9.08 10.42 -25.27
N SER A 241 -8.71 11.60 -25.78
CA SER A 241 -7.53 12.33 -25.27
C SER A 241 -7.78 12.82 -23.84
N LEU A 242 -6.82 12.62 -22.95
CA LEU A 242 -6.89 13.09 -21.57
C LEU A 242 -6.88 14.62 -21.51
N LYS A 243 -7.78 15.21 -20.73
CA LYS A 243 -7.87 16.67 -20.56
C LYS A 243 -6.93 17.21 -19.48
N LYS A 244 -6.48 16.35 -18.56
CA LYS A 244 -5.50 16.64 -17.52
C LYS A 244 -4.56 15.45 -17.33
N ARG A 245 -3.38 15.69 -16.80
CA ARG A 245 -2.39 14.66 -16.46
C ARG A 245 -1.60 15.06 -15.22
N PHE A 246 -1.22 14.08 -14.40
CA PHE A 246 -0.25 14.27 -13.33
C PHE A 246 1.14 14.53 -13.93
N ALA A 247 1.86 15.52 -13.39
CA ALA A 247 3.20 15.89 -13.83
C ALA A 247 4.07 16.27 -12.63
N GLY A 248 5.35 15.93 -12.71
CA GLY A 248 6.37 16.42 -11.77
C GLY A 248 6.96 17.74 -12.27
N PHE A 249 7.26 18.64 -11.33
CA PHE A 249 7.96 19.89 -11.58
C PHE A 249 9.28 19.87 -10.81
N THR A 250 10.30 20.48 -11.40
CA THR A 250 11.61 20.71 -10.77
C THR A 250 11.87 22.21 -10.77
N VAL A 251 12.67 22.66 -9.82
CA VAL A 251 13.15 24.04 -9.77
C VAL A 251 14.65 24.01 -10.03
N ASP A 252 15.15 24.93 -10.85
CA ASP A 252 16.57 24.96 -11.24
C ASP A 252 17.48 25.45 -10.11
N ASP A 253 16.95 26.24 -9.18
CA ASP A 253 17.69 26.75 -8.03
C ASP A 253 17.84 25.65 -6.95
N PRO A 254 19.07 25.15 -6.70
CA PRO A 254 19.31 24.08 -5.73
C PRO A 254 19.12 24.52 -4.27
N GLU A 255 19.05 25.82 -4.00
CA GLU A 255 18.80 26.35 -2.64
C GLU A 255 17.32 26.31 -2.27
N ILE A 256 16.42 26.12 -3.25
CA ILE A 256 14.99 25.99 -3.01
C ILE A 256 14.66 24.59 -2.51
N VAL A 257 14.25 24.51 -1.25
CA VAL A 257 13.74 23.28 -0.65
C VAL A 257 12.23 23.17 -0.91
N LEU A 258 11.84 22.22 -1.76
CA LEU A 258 10.44 21.83 -1.92
C LEU A 258 10.02 20.95 -0.73
N LEU A 259 8.99 21.39 -0.03
CA LEU A 259 8.42 20.75 1.16
C LEU A 259 7.16 19.94 0.86
N GLY A 260 6.62 20.07 -0.36
CA GLY A 260 5.34 19.50 -0.77
C GLY A 260 4.18 20.41 -0.40
N ARG A 261 3.17 20.47 -1.28
CA ARG A 261 1.96 21.34 -1.19
C ARG A 261 2.20 22.82 -1.53
N GLU A 262 3.25 23.13 -2.27
CA GLU A 262 3.47 24.44 -2.85
C GLU A 262 2.27 24.83 -3.75
N THR A 263 1.78 26.05 -3.61
CA THR A 263 0.72 26.56 -4.48
C THR A 263 1.35 27.19 -5.71
N ASP A 264 1.21 26.53 -6.86
CA ASP A 264 1.53 27.15 -8.15
C ASP A 264 0.37 28.06 -8.55
N ARG A 265 0.61 29.38 -8.56
CA ARG A 265 -0.29 30.35 -9.21
C ARG A 265 0.18 30.51 -10.64
N LYS A 266 -0.50 29.83 -11.56
CA LYS A 266 -0.50 30.21 -12.98
C LYS A 266 -1.25 31.52 -13.20
#